data_AF-A0A1C3RJU0-F1
#
_entry.id   AF-A0A1C3RJU0-F1
#
_cell.length_a   1.000
_cell.length_b   1.000
_cell.length_c   1.000
_cell.angle_alpha   90.00
_cell.angle_beta   90.00
_cell.angle_gamma   90.00
#
_symmetry.space_group_name_H-M   'P 1'
#
loop_
_entity.id
_entity.type
_entity.pdbx_description
1 polymer ?
#
loop_
_entity_poly.entity_id
_entity_poly.type
_entity_poly.pdbx_seq_one_letter_code
_entity_poly.pdbx_strand_id
1 'polypeptide(L)'
;MTKLMFTEDELSLFQARFEENKNWKQWVRVTNCDGLDILSLDIEGRDKKTVRMTKKEGQGYLAKCVDEWGLAVAHDFESLLNTVDEGTDTH
;
A
#
# COMPACT_ATOMS: atom_id res chain seq x y z
N MET A 1 12.80 19.15 -5.22
CA MET A 1 12.47 17.89 -4.53
C MET A 1 11.95 16.93 -5.56
N THR A 2 12.55 15.76 -5.67
CA THR A 2 12.13 14.71 -6.61
C THR A 2 10.77 14.19 -6.14
N LYS A 3 9.74 14.27 -7.00
CA LYS A 3 8.43 13.69 -6.66
C LYS A 3 8.59 12.18 -6.56
N LEU A 4 8.42 11.62 -5.35
CA LEU A 4 8.49 10.18 -5.13
C LEU A 4 7.18 9.55 -5.61
N MET A 5 7.21 9.08 -6.84
CA MET A 5 6.08 8.41 -7.49
C MET A 5 6.36 6.91 -7.61
N PHE A 6 5.29 6.12 -7.58
CA PHE A 6 5.38 4.71 -7.93
C PHE A 6 5.73 4.57 -9.41
N THR A 7 6.65 3.67 -9.72
CA THR A 7 7.04 3.35 -11.11
C THR A 7 5.95 2.51 -11.80
N GLU A 8 6.01 2.39 -13.12
CA GLU A 8 5.08 1.54 -13.87
C GLU A 8 5.21 0.06 -13.48
N ASP A 9 6.43 -0.41 -13.21
CA ASP A 9 6.69 -1.76 -12.72
C ASP A 9 6.07 -2.00 -11.34
N GLU A 10 6.21 -1.04 -10.42
CA GLU A 10 5.61 -1.10 -9.09
C GLU A 10 4.07 -1.14 -9.18
N LEU A 11 3.47 -0.31 -10.02
CA LEU A 11 2.03 -0.29 -10.23
C LEU A 11 1.52 -1.58 -10.88
N SER A 12 2.27 -2.13 -11.82
CA SER A 12 1.95 -3.40 -12.47
C SER A 12 1.99 -4.57 -11.48
N LEU A 13 2.99 -4.58 -10.59
CA LEU A 13 3.07 -5.56 -9.50
C LEU A 13 1.89 -5.42 -8.52
N PHE A 14 1.58 -4.20 -8.11
CA PHE A 14 0.44 -3.92 -7.24
C PHE A 14 -0.88 -4.41 -7.87
N GLN A 15 -1.08 -4.12 -9.16
CA GLN A 15 -2.31 -4.50 -9.86
C GLN A 15 -2.44 -6.01 -10.00
N ALA A 16 -1.35 -6.71 -10.37
CA ALA A 16 -1.35 -8.17 -10.41
C ALA A 16 -1.73 -8.76 -9.04
N ARG A 17 -1.17 -8.22 -7.96
CA ARG A 17 -1.47 -8.65 -6.59
C ARG A 17 -2.92 -8.39 -6.19
N PHE A 18 -3.47 -7.24 -6.59
CA PHE A 18 -4.87 -6.89 -6.36
C PHE A 18 -5.82 -7.87 -7.06
N GLU A 19 -5.49 -8.32 -8.27
CA GLU A 19 -6.30 -9.28 -9.02
C GLU A 19 -6.25 -10.70 -8.41
N GLU A 20 -5.14 -11.06 -7.77
CA GLU A 20 -4.98 -12.35 -7.08
C GLU A 20 -5.64 -12.38 -5.69
N ASN A 21 -5.61 -11.26 -4.95
CA ASN A 21 -6.07 -11.22 -3.56
C ASN A 21 -7.57 -10.90 -3.45
N LYS A 22 -8.37 -11.93 -3.11
CA LYS A 22 -9.83 -11.81 -2.97
C LYS A 22 -10.30 -10.88 -1.85
N ASN A 23 -9.42 -10.59 -0.90
CA ASN A 23 -9.71 -9.69 0.22
C ASN A 23 -9.53 -8.22 -0.20
N TRP A 24 -8.79 -7.93 -1.26
CA TRP A 24 -8.61 -6.58 -1.77
C TRP A 24 -9.83 -6.20 -2.61
N LYS A 25 -10.54 -5.14 -2.24
CA LYS A 25 -11.85 -4.81 -2.84
C LYS A 25 -11.82 -3.68 -3.84
N GLN A 26 -11.15 -2.61 -3.47
CA GLN A 26 -11.02 -1.43 -4.30
C GLN A 26 -9.75 -0.72 -3.92
N TRP A 27 -9.21 0.03 -4.87
CA TRP A 27 -8.08 0.89 -4.59
C TRP A 27 -8.19 2.17 -5.40
N VAL A 28 -7.50 3.20 -4.94
CA VAL A 28 -7.37 4.48 -5.63
C VAL A 28 -5.96 4.99 -5.49
N ARG A 29 -5.42 5.54 -6.57
CA ARG A 29 -4.19 6.31 -6.56
C ARG A 29 -4.51 7.78 -6.36
N VAL A 30 -3.91 8.40 -5.37
CA VAL A 30 -4.10 9.82 -5.07
C VAL A 30 -2.73 10.46 -4.92
N THR A 31 -2.53 11.61 -5.57
CA THR A 31 -1.38 12.48 -5.29
C THR A 31 -1.82 13.56 -4.30
N ASN A 32 -1.15 13.65 -3.16
CA ASN A 32 -1.48 14.68 -2.17
C ASN A 32 -0.93 16.07 -2.58
N CYS A 33 -1.30 17.11 -1.82
CA CYS A 33 -0.85 18.48 -2.06
C CYS A 33 0.68 18.65 -2.02
N ASP A 34 1.37 17.77 -1.30
CA ASP A 34 2.84 17.75 -1.19
C ASP A 34 3.51 17.02 -2.37
N GLY A 35 2.73 16.47 -3.30
CA GLY A 35 3.23 15.71 -4.45
C GLY A 35 3.63 14.27 -4.12
N LEU A 36 3.23 13.74 -2.97
CA LEU A 36 3.40 12.32 -2.61
C LEU A 36 2.36 11.49 -3.34
N ASP A 37 2.83 10.42 -3.95
CA ASP A 37 2.01 9.42 -4.61
C ASP A 37 1.55 8.37 -3.60
N ILE A 38 0.24 8.17 -3.49
CA ILE A 38 -0.39 7.34 -2.47
C ILE A 38 -1.28 6.30 -3.14
N LEU A 39 -1.04 5.02 -2.85
CA LEU A 39 -1.96 3.94 -3.16
C LEU A 39 -2.83 3.67 -1.94
N SER A 40 -4.13 3.96 -2.04
CA SER A 40 -5.10 3.66 -0.99
C SER A 40 -5.86 2.41 -1.38
N LEU A 41 -5.78 1.37 -0.57
CA LEU A 41 -6.34 0.05 -0.79
C LEU A 41 -7.36 -0.26 0.29
N ASP A 42 -8.55 -0.69 -0.12
CA ASP A 42 -9.56 -1.22 0.79
C ASP A 42 -9.54 -2.75 0.81
N ILE A 43 -9.57 -3.31 2.02
CA ILE A 43 -9.44 -4.72 2.33
C ILE A 43 -10.69 -5.16 3.11
N GLU A 44 -11.35 -6.22 2.64
CA GLU A 44 -12.47 -6.89 3.30
C GLU A 44 -11.97 -7.93 4.30
N GLY A 45 -12.79 -8.23 5.32
CA GLY A 45 -12.47 -9.24 6.33
C GLY A 45 -11.58 -8.73 7.47
N ARG A 46 -11.08 -7.50 7.38
CA ARG A 46 -10.49 -6.78 8.50
C ARG A 46 -11.50 -5.85 9.19
N ASP A 47 -11.35 -5.69 10.49
CA ASP A 47 -12.01 -4.63 11.27
C ASP A 47 -11.79 -3.23 10.66
N LYS A 48 -10.67 -3.06 9.95
CA LYS A 48 -10.21 -1.77 9.42
C LYS A 48 -9.86 -1.91 7.96
N LYS A 49 -10.53 -1.10 7.16
CA LYS A 49 -10.72 -1.39 5.74
C LYS A 49 -9.61 -0.79 4.91
N THR A 50 -9.03 0.36 5.27
CA THR A 50 -8.17 1.09 4.33
C THR A 50 -6.70 1.13 4.75
N VAL A 51 -5.83 0.66 3.86
CA VAL A 51 -4.36 0.75 3.93
C VAL A 51 -3.87 1.77 2.90
N ARG A 52 -3.00 2.70 3.31
CA ARG A 52 -2.36 3.68 2.43
C ARG A 52 -0.88 3.41 2.31
N MET A 53 -0.40 3.25 1.08
CA MET A 53 0.99 2.97 0.76
C MET A 53 1.64 4.17 0.09
N THR A 54 2.85 4.53 0.51
CA THR A 54 3.63 5.63 -0.05
C THR A 54 5.10 5.25 -0.18
N LYS A 55 5.79 5.94 -1.11
CA LYS A 55 7.23 5.84 -1.27
C LYS A 55 7.93 6.89 -0.41
N LYS A 56 9.03 6.51 0.24
CA LYS A 56 9.80 7.40 1.13
C LYS A 56 11.27 7.47 0.72
N GLU A 57 11.77 8.69 0.57
CA GLU A 57 13.16 8.92 0.13
C GLU A 57 14.15 8.27 1.10
N GLY A 58 15.07 7.46 0.55
CA GLY A 58 16.13 6.80 1.32
C GLY A 58 15.66 5.77 2.35
N GLN A 59 14.36 5.47 2.45
CA GLN A 59 13.79 4.58 3.48
C GLN A 59 12.89 3.47 2.90
N GLY A 60 12.68 3.44 1.57
CA GLY A 60 11.88 2.41 0.90
C GLY A 60 10.41 2.79 0.82
N TYR A 61 9.55 1.91 1.33
CA TYR A 61 8.09 2.00 1.23
C TYR A 61 7.44 1.94 2.61
N LEU A 62 6.29 2.59 2.71
CA LEU A 62 5.54 2.70 3.95
C LEU A 62 4.08 2.38 3.67
N ALA A 63 3.47 1.52 4.49
CA ALA A 63 2.04 1.27 4.48
C ALA A 63 1.45 1.60 5.85
N LYS A 64 0.36 2.35 5.87
CA LYS A 64 -0.32 2.77 7.09
C LYS A 64 -1.80 2.43 7.04
N CYS A 65 -2.34 1.83 8.09
CA CYS A 65 -3.78 1.69 8.27
C CYS A 65 -4.39 3.04 8.64
N VAL A 66 -5.42 3.49 7.93
CA VAL A 66 -6.06 4.80 8.19
C VAL A 66 -6.72 4.85 9.57
N ASP A 67 -7.21 3.71 10.04
CA ASP A 67 -8.00 3.60 11.27
C ASP A 67 -7.19 3.12 12.50
N GLU A 68 -5.85 2.92 12.39
CA GLU A 68 -4.95 2.48 13.49
C GLU A 68 -3.55 3.12 13.49
N TRP A 69 -2.79 2.76 14.53
CA TRP A 69 -1.34 2.81 14.63
C TRP A 69 -0.62 1.67 13.85
N GLY A 70 -1.25 1.08 12.84
CA GLY A 70 -0.63 0.07 11.99
C GLY A 70 0.34 0.72 11.01
N LEU A 71 1.64 0.41 11.13
CA LEU A 71 2.69 0.91 10.26
C LEU A 71 3.58 -0.25 9.81
N ALA A 72 3.61 -0.50 8.50
CA ALA A 72 4.60 -1.37 7.88
C ALA A 72 5.61 -0.52 7.12
N VAL A 73 6.89 -0.89 7.21
CA VAL A 73 8.00 -0.27 6.49
C VAL A 73 8.79 -1.39 5.83
N ALA A 74 9.06 -1.24 4.54
CA ALA A 74 9.80 -2.23 3.76
C ALA A 74 10.83 -1.54 2.86
N HIS A 75 11.94 -2.23 2.60
CA HIS A 75 13.01 -1.71 1.73
C HIS A 75 12.64 -1.80 0.24
N ASP A 76 11.86 -2.80 -0.13
CA ASP A 76 11.32 -3.04 -1.46
C ASP A 76 9.78 -3.12 -1.43
N PHE A 77 9.17 -2.92 -2.59
CA PHE A 77 7.72 -2.80 -2.70
C PHE A 77 7.02 -4.16 -2.53
N GLU A 78 7.64 -5.25 -3.01
CA GLU A 78 7.09 -6.60 -2.91
C GLU A 78 6.95 -7.05 -1.45
N SER A 79 7.99 -6.83 -0.63
CA SER A 79 7.96 -7.08 0.81
C SER A 79 6.88 -6.26 1.53
N LEU A 80 6.61 -5.04 1.07
CA LEU A 80 5.51 -4.23 1.59
C LEU A 80 4.17 -4.92 1.31
N LEU A 81 3.94 -5.37 0.07
CA LEU A 81 2.69 -6.02 -0.32
C LEU A 81 2.50 -7.33 0.45
N ASN A 82 3.55 -8.13 0.65
CA ASN A 82 3.51 -9.33 1.48
C ASN A 82 3.06 -9.01 2.92
N THR A 83 3.59 -7.93 3.51
CA THR A 83 3.18 -7.50 4.85
C THR A 83 1.70 -7.04 4.89
N VAL A 84 1.25 -6.36 3.83
CA VAL A 84 -0.15 -5.93 3.71
C VAL A 84 -1.08 -7.14 3.57
N ASP A 85 -0.66 -8.17 2.84
CA ASP A 85 -1.38 -9.43 2.69
C ASP A 85 -1.44 -10.22 4.00
N GLU A 86 -0.31 -10.43 4.68
CA GLU A 86 -0.21 -11.26 5.90
C GLU A 86 -1.09 -10.76 7.04
N GLY A 87 -1.21 -9.44 7.24
CA GLY A 87 -2.08 -8.94 8.29
C GLY A 87 -3.58 -9.22 8.04
N THR A 88 -3.97 -9.75 6.86
CA THR A 88 -5.37 -10.10 6.55
C THR A 88 -5.78 -11.48 7.11
N ASP A 89 -4.81 -12.22 7.68
CA ASP A 89 -4.99 -13.59 8.18
C ASP A 89 -5.28 -13.67 9.70
N THR A 90 -5.49 -12.54 10.39
CA THR A 90 -5.84 -12.59 11.81
C THR A 90 -7.31 -12.95 12.01
N HIS A 91 -7.52 -14.23 12.32
CA HIS A 91 -8.72 -14.90 12.83
C HIS A 91 -9.51 -14.15 13.91
#